data_AF-A0A4Z0BYZ3-F1
#
_entry.id   AF-A0A4Z0BYZ3-F1
#
_cell.length_a   1.000
_cell.length_b   1.000
_cell.length_c   1.000
_cell.angle_alpha   90.00
_cell.angle_beta   90.00
_cell.angle_gamma   90.00
#
_symmetry.space_group_name_H-M   'P 1'
#
loop_
_entity.id
_entity.type
_entity.pdbx_description
1 polymer ?
#
loop_
_entity_poly.entity_id
_entity_poly.type
_entity_poly.pdbx_seq_one_letter_code
_entity_poly.pdbx_strand_id
1 'polypeptide(L)'
;MNREQLYSLAPTDRAFREMNGEQKNQVVVTFALQVLGEIRKDGREPDAWESVHLMHALGALHGERLTYALTLLELAIEDPADRAPEAAARIQKELASADTLERAFRAAQTKTVGGT
;
A
#
# COMPACT_ATOMS: atom_id res chain seq x y z
N MET A 1 -5.49 -8.01 -11.43
CA MET A 1 -5.76 -7.19 -10.25
C MET A 1 -7.04 -6.44 -10.48
N ASN A 2 -8.02 -6.56 -9.58
CA ASN A 2 -9.29 -5.84 -9.70
C ASN A 2 -9.18 -4.41 -9.12
N ARG A 3 -8.71 -3.46 -9.94
CA ARG A 3 -8.48 -2.06 -9.52
C ARG A 3 -9.74 -1.32 -9.12
N GLU A 4 -10.83 -1.49 -9.87
CA GLU A 4 -12.12 -0.85 -9.56
C GLU A 4 -12.61 -1.24 -8.16
N GLN A 5 -12.49 -2.53 -7.83
CA GLN A 5 -12.78 -3.02 -6.49
C GLN A 5 -11.86 -2.39 -5.44
N LEU A 6 -10.55 -2.30 -5.69
CA LEU A 6 -9.60 -1.69 -4.75
C LEU A 6 -9.89 -0.20 -4.52
N TYR A 7 -10.17 0.58 -5.57
CA TYR A 7 -10.55 1.99 -5.43
C TYR A 7 -11.87 2.17 -4.66
N SER A 8 -12.84 1.26 -4.80
CA SER A 8 -14.09 1.33 -4.04
C SER A 8 -13.90 1.13 -2.52
N LEU A 9 -12.75 0.58 -2.10
CA LEU A 9 -12.41 0.32 -0.70
C LEU A 9 -11.61 1.47 -0.08
N ALA A 10 -11.01 2.34 -0.90
CA ALA A 10 -10.31 3.53 -0.44
C ALA A 10 -11.33 4.56 0.10
N PRO A 11 -11.15 5.11 1.31
CA PRO A 11 -12.01 6.16 1.80
C PRO A 11 -11.80 7.45 0.99
N THR A 12 -12.85 8.26 0.87
CA THR A 12 -12.71 9.61 0.31
C THR A 12 -11.73 10.46 1.14
N ASP A 13 -11.06 11.42 0.50
CA ASP A 13 -10.15 12.38 1.18
C ASP A 13 -10.78 13.07 2.40
N ARG A 14 -12.08 13.35 2.32
CA ARG A 14 -12.81 13.97 3.43
C ARG A 14 -12.96 12.99 4.57
N ALA A 15 -13.49 11.79 4.29
CA ALA A 15 -13.68 10.76 5.31
C ALA A 15 -12.35 10.36 5.96
N PHE A 16 -11.28 10.24 5.16
CA PHE A 16 -9.96 9.92 5.68
C PHE A 16 -9.43 11.02 6.60
N ARG A 17 -9.63 12.31 6.28
CA ARG A 17 -9.18 13.43 7.14
C ARG A 17 -9.86 13.43 8.51
N GLU A 18 -11.14 13.08 8.58
CA GLU A 18 -11.97 13.06 9.79
C GLU A 18 -11.58 11.91 10.76
N MET A 19 -10.84 10.91 10.30
CA MET A 19 -10.37 9.78 11.11
C MET A 19 -9.22 10.15 12.06
N ASN A 20 -9.17 9.48 13.23
CA ASN A 20 -8.02 9.54 14.13
C ASN A 20 -6.83 8.71 13.60
N GLY A 21 -5.68 8.77 14.28
CA GLY A 21 -4.45 8.07 13.83
C GLY A 21 -4.60 6.55 13.75
N GLU A 22 -5.28 5.93 14.72
CA GLU A 22 -5.51 4.49 14.75
C GLU A 22 -6.39 4.03 13.59
N GLN A 23 -7.49 4.73 13.35
CA GLN A 23 -8.40 4.47 12.23
C GLN A 23 -7.68 4.60 10.88
N LYS A 24 -6.88 5.66 10.70
CA LYS A 24 -6.08 5.88 9.49
C LYS A 24 -5.05 4.76 9.29
N ASN A 25 -4.37 4.35 10.36
CA ASN A 25 -3.39 3.26 10.32
C ASN A 25 -4.08 1.95 9.89
N GLN A 26 -5.23 1.62 10.49
CA GLN A 26 -6.01 0.44 10.14
C GLN A 26 -6.47 0.45 8.68
N VAL A 27 -6.94 1.60 8.17
CA VAL A 27 -7.30 1.76 6.76
C VAL A 27 -6.11 1.49 5.85
N VAL A 28 -4.97 2.14 6.10
CA VAL A 28 -3.75 2.00 5.27
C VAL A 28 -3.28 0.54 5.26
N VAL A 29 -3.24 -0.11 6.42
CA VAL A 29 -2.84 -1.52 6.53
C VAL A 29 -3.82 -2.43 5.80
N THR A 30 -5.13 -2.28 6.05
CA THR A 30 -6.15 -3.09 5.38
C THR A 30 -6.06 -2.94 3.87
N PHE A 31 -5.90 -1.72 3.39
CA PHE A 31 -5.83 -1.47 1.97
C PHE A 31 -4.56 -2.10 1.35
N ALA A 32 -3.39 -1.94 1.98
CA ALA A 32 -2.16 -2.58 1.54
C ALA A 32 -2.29 -4.12 1.45
N LEU A 33 -2.91 -4.74 2.45
CA LEU A 33 -3.15 -6.19 2.46
C LEU A 33 -4.12 -6.64 1.36
N GLN A 34 -5.11 -5.81 1.02
CA GLN A 34 -6.01 -6.08 -0.11
C GLN A 34 -5.30 -5.99 -1.45
N VAL A 35 -4.44 -4.97 -1.64
CA VAL A 35 -3.59 -4.84 -2.84
C VAL A 35 -2.73 -6.10 -3.03
N LEU A 36 -2.01 -6.51 -1.98
CA LEU A 36 -1.20 -7.73 -2.01
C LEU A 36 -2.04 -8.99 -2.27
N GLY A 37 -3.25 -9.06 -1.69
CA GLY A 37 -4.20 -10.14 -1.93
C GLY A 37 -4.61 -10.24 -3.40
N GLU A 38 -4.89 -9.13 -4.07
CA GLU A 38 -5.24 -9.11 -5.49
C GLU A 38 -4.06 -9.49 -6.39
N ILE A 39 -2.85 -9.02 -6.07
CA ILE A 39 -1.61 -9.43 -6.77
C ILE A 39 -1.44 -10.96 -6.68
N ARG A 40 -1.65 -11.55 -5.50
CA ARG A 40 -1.54 -12.99 -5.30
C ARG A 40 -2.66 -13.79 -5.99
N LYS A 41 -3.89 -13.26 -6.06
CA LYS A 41 -4.99 -13.89 -6.81
C LYS A 41 -4.69 -13.99 -8.30
N ASP A 42 -3.93 -13.04 -8.85
CA ASP A 42 -3.44 -13.12 -10.24
C ASP A 42 -2.31 -14.17 -10.43
N GLY A 43 -1.82 -14.81 -9.35
CA GLY A 43 -0.75 -15.80 -9.42
C GLY A 43 0.63 -15.20 -9.71
N ARG A 44 0.85 -13.93 -9.36
CA ARG A 44 2.09 -13.20 -9.63
C ARG A 44 2.67 -12.55 -8.36
N GLU A 45 3.92 -12.13 -8.46
CA GLU A 45 4.55 -11.22 -7.50
C GLU A 45 4.28 -9.76 -7.87
N PRO A 46 4.47 -8.81 -6.93
CA PRO A 46 4.48 -7.40 -7.24
C PRO A 46 5.58 -7.10 -8.26
N ASP A 47 5.28 -6.29 -9.26
CA ASP A 47 6.31 -5.77 -10.16
C ASP A 47 7.14 -4.67 -9.49
N ALA A 48 8.14 -4.14 -10.20
CA ALA A 48 9.02 -3.10 -9.65
C ALA A 48 8.27 -1.85 -9.18
N TRP A 49 7.24 -1.44 -9.93
CA TRP A 49 6.43 -0.27 -9.60
C TRP A 49 5.60 -0.51 -8.36
N GLU A 50 4.92 -1.65 -8.30
CA GLU A 50 4.13 -2.04 -7.15
C GLU A 50 5.01 -2.19 -5.90
N SER A 51 6.15 -2.89 -6.02
CA SER A 51 7.10 -3.09 -4.93
C SER A 51 7.59 -1.77 -4.35
N VAL A 52 8.04 -0.81 -5.18
CA VAL A 52 8.61 0.45 -4.66
C VAL A 52 7.57 1.26 -3.90
N HIS A 53 6.34 1.33 -4.42
CA HIS A 53 5.27 2.09 -3.80
C HIS A 53 4.74 1.41 -2.53
N LEU A 54 4.64 0.08 -2.51
CA LEU A 54 4.30 -0.68 -1.31
C LEU A 54 5.37 -0.53 -0.21
N MET A 55 6.67 -0.55 -0.56
CA MET A 55 7.75 -0.31 0.39
C MET A 55 7.74 1.12 0.93
N HIS A 56 7.54 2.11 0.06
CA HIS A 56 7.41 3.50 0.50
C HIS A 56 6.16 3.71 1.37
N ALA A 57 5.04 3.05 1.06
CA ALA A 57 3.83 3.12 1.86
C ALA A 57 4.07 2.56 3.27
N LEU A 58 4.78 1.43 3.37
CA LEU A 58 5.21 0.86 4.65
C LEU A 58 6.12 1.83 5.43
N GLY A 59 7.10 2.46 4.77
CA GLY A 59 7.95 3.48 5.40
C GLY A 59 7.19 4.72 5.86
N ALA A 60 6.20 5.17 5.08
CA ALA A 60 5.32 6.28 5.43
C ALA A 60 4.41 5.94 6.62
N LEU A 61 3.89 4.70 6.66
CA LEU A 61 3.11 4.16 7.77
C LEU A 61 3.91 4.16 9.09
N HIS A 62 5.17 3.70 9.06
CA HIS A 62 6.05 3.72 10.23
C HIS A 62 6.41 5.14 10.71
N GLY A 63 6.45 6.11 9.79
CA GLY A 63 6.64 7.53 10.12
C GLY A 63 5.34 8.29 10.40
N GLU A 64 4.20 7.59 10.58
CA GLU A 64 2.86 8.17 10.82
C GLU A 64 2.40 9.18 9.75
N ARG A 65 2.97 9.12 8.54
CA ARG A 65 2.57 9.94 7.39
C ARG A 65 1.43 9.26 6.63
N LEU A 66 0.29 9.09 7.30
CA LEU A 66 -0.78 8.19 6.86
C LEU A 66 -1.48 8.61 5.56
N THR A 67 -1.64 9.91 5.31
CA THR A 67 -2.15 10.41 4.01
C THR A 67 -1.20 10.06 2.87
N TYR A 68 0.11 10.25 3.09
CA TYR A 68 1.11 9.91 2.09
C TYR A 68 1.19 8.39 1.86
N ALA A 69 1.05 7.60 2.93
CA ALA A 69 0.98 6.14 2.82
C ALA A 69 -0.20 5.68 1.94
N LEU A 70 -1.38 6.29 2.12
CA LEU A 70 -2.55 5.99 1.29
C LEU A 70 -2.31 6.34 -0.19
N THR A 71 -1.79 7.53 -0.48
CA THR A 71 -1.45 7.94 -1.86
C THR A 71 -0.47 6.98 -2.52
N LEU A 72 0.52 6.46 -1.77
CA LEU A 72 1.46 5.49 -2.31
C LEU A 72 0.80 4.15 -2.63
N LEU A 73 -0.19 3.71 -1.85
CA LEU A 73 -0.97 2.51 -2.18
C LEU A 73 -1.83 2.69 -3.42
N GLU A 74 -2.41 3.88 -3.61
CA GLU A 74 -3.15 4.23 -4.84
C GLU A 74 -2.23 4.21 -6.07
N LEU A 75 -1.01 4.73 -5.95
CA LEU A 75 0.00 4.66 -7.00
C LEU A 75 0.41 3.21 -7.28
N ALA A 76 0.56 2.37 -6.26
CA ALA A 76 0.91 0.96 -6.45
C ALA A 76 -0.11 0.24 -7.36
N ILE A 77 -1.40 0.59 -7.25
CA ILE A 77 -2.46 -0.05 -8.04
C ILE A 77 -2.73 0.62 -9.39
N GLU A 78 -2.04 1.71 -9.71
CA GLU A 78 -2.19 2.45 -10.96
C GLU A 78 -2.09 1.54 -12.19
N ASP A 79 -2.87 1.84 -13.22
CA ASP A 79 -2.85 1.08 -14.47
C ASP A 79 -1.46 1.18 -15.11
N PRO A 80 -0.84 0.07 -15.55
CA PRO A 80 0.43 0.09 -16.26
C PRO A 80 0.53 1.11 -17.40
N ALA A 81 -0.59 1.42 -18.07
CA ALA A 81 -0.63 2.43 -19.12
C ALA A 81 -0.47 3.88 -18.61
N ASP A 82 -0.86 4.13 -17.36
CA ASP A 82 -0.84 5.45 -16.71
C ASP A 82 0.42 5.67 -15.86
N ARG A 83 1.17 4.60 -15.57
CA ARG A 83 2.43 4.66 -14.82
C ARG A 83 3.49 5.45 -15.58
N ALA A 84 4.29 6.25 -14.87
CA ALA A 84 5.44 6.94 -15.44
C ALA A 84 6.54 5.93 -15.87
N PRO A 85 6.74 5.65 -17.18
CA PRO A 85 7.57 4.52 -17.63
C PRO A 85 9.05 4.72 -17.29
N GLU A 86 9.50 5.97 -17.29
CA GLU A 86 10.88 6.34 -16.94
C GLU A 86 11.17 6.16 -15.45
N ALA A 87 10.17 6.36 -14.58
CA ALA A 87 10.33 6.13 -13.16
C ALA A 87 10.40 4.63 -12.87
N ALA A 88 9.54 3.82 -13.50
CA ALA A 88 9.59 2.36 -13.40
C ALA A 88 10.96 1.79 -13.83
N ALA A 89 11.54 2.32 -14.91
CA ALA A 89 12.86 1.90 -15.42
C ALA A 89 14.04 2.25 -14.49
N ARG A 90 13.89 3.24 -13.60
CA ARG A 90 14.92 3.67 -12.64
C ARG A 90 14.89 2.90 -11.32
N ILE A 91 13.87 2.07 -11.08
CA ILE A 91 13.75 1.27 -9.86
C ILE A 91 14.83 0.17 -9.90
N GLN A 92 15.93 0.40 -9.20
CA GLN A 92 17.05 -0.54 -9.10
C GLN A 92 16.68 -1.72 -8.17
N LYS A 93 16.10 -2.78 -8.74
CA LYS A 93 16.14 -4.19 -8.25
C LYS A 93 15.80 -4.55 -6.78
N GLU A 94 15.22 -3.68 -5.97
CA GLU A 94 14.66 -4.10 -4.69
C GLU A 94 13.19 -4.54 -4.86
N LEU A 95 13.01 -5.78 -5.33
CA LEU A 95 11.70 -6.42 -5.35
C LEU A 95 11.46 -7.10 -4.01
N ALA A 96 10.58 -6.52 -3.19
CA ALA A 96 10.05 -7.22 -2.04
C ALA A 96 8.94 -8.17 -2.50
N SER A 97 9.03 -9.45 -2.11
CA SER A 97 7.96 -10.41 -2.38
C SER A 97 6.66 -10.02 -1.68
N ALA A 98 5.53 -10.44 -2.24
CA ALA A 98 4.22 -10.22 -1.63
C ALA A 98 4.19 -10.71 -0.18
N ASP A 99 4.75 -11.90 0.09
CA ASP A 99 4.83 -12.47 1.45
C ASP A 99 5.64 -11.60 2.42
N THR A 100 6.74 -11.00 1.95
CA THR A 100 7.59 -10.14 2.78
C THR A 100 6.85 -8.85 3.14
N LEU A 101 6.21 -8.23 2.16
CA LEU A 101 5.40 -7.03 2.35
C LEU A 101 4.18 -7.32 3.24
N GLU A 102 3.50 -8.45 3.03
CA GLU A 102 2.33 -8.84 3.82
C GLU A 102 2.70 -9.00 5.30
N ARG A 103 3.78 -9.72 5.60
CA ARG A 103 4.28 -9.86 6.97
C ARG A 103 4.62 -8.50 7.60
N ALA A 104 5.23 -7.60 6.84
CA ALA A 104 5.60 -6.27 7.33
C ALA A 104 4.37 -5.40 7.65
N PHE A 105 3.36 -5.37 6.76
CA PHE A 105 2.11 -4.66 7.02
C PHE A 105 1.34 -5.25 8.21
N ARG A 106 1.29 -6.58 8.34
CA ARG A 106 0.68 -7.23 9.52
C ARG A 106 1.41 -6.88 10.82
N ALA A 107 2.74 -6.80 10.80
CA ALA A 107 3.51 -6.38 11.96
C ALA A 107 3.30 -4.90 12.30
N ALA A 108 3.04 -4.04 11.30
CA ALA A 108 2.66 -2.64 11.55
C ALA A 108 1.28 -2.54 12.21
N GLN A 109 0.35 -3.44 11.88
CA GLN A 109 -0.98 -3.51 12.50
C GLN A 109 -0.92 -3.75 14.01
N THR A 110 -0.06 -4.67 14.45
CA THR A 110 -0.01 -5.11 15.85
C THR A 110 0.66 -4.09 16.76
N LYS A 111 1.59 -3.29 16.24
CA LYS A 111 2.29 -2.24 17.03
C LYS A 111 1.36 -1.12 17.48
N THR A 112 0.33 -0.80 16.72
CA THR A 112 -0.64 0.24 17.08
C THR A 112 -1.49 -0.15 18.30
N VAL A 113 -1.65 -1.45 18.58
CA VAL A 113 -2.50 -1.96 19.67
C VAL A 113 -1.76 -2.03 21.03
N GLY A 114 -0.42 -2.04 21.02
CA GLY A 114 0.40 -2.25 22.22
C GLY A 114 0.99 -1.00 22.88
N GLY A 115 0.68 0.19 22.38
CA GLY A 115 1.22 1.46 22.88
C GLY A 115 0.24 2.18 23.80
N THR A 116 0.21 1.80 25.07
CA THR A 116 -0.33 2.60 26.19
C THR A 116 0.69 2.64 27.31
#